data_AF-A0A7V9DZU3-F1
#
_entry.id   AF-A0A7V9DZU3-F1
#
_cell.length_a   1.000
_cell.length_b   1.000
_cell.length_c   1.000
_cell.angle_alpha   90.00
_cell.angle_beta   90.00
_cell.angle_gamma   90.00
#
_symmetry.space_group_name_H-M   'P 1'
#
loop_
_entity.id
_entity.type
_entity.pdbx_description
1 polymer ?
#
loop_
_entity_poly.entity_id
_entity_poly.type
_entity_poly.pdbx_seq_one_letter_code
_entity_poly.pdbx_strand_id
1 'polypeptide(L)'
;MSTGTPPAGYAYYRRHIITTADAALAAGDYAFADQLIETLNLAPWKFGTATAQPLMLSFWVRSSVAGTFGGALCNSGESRNFGFTYTISAVNTWEYKTVAITGGTTGTWATNNTTAVRLIWDLGLGSTFQGVAGWQSTANILTVAGCTKLSATLNASLDFAGVQLELGTVATGFEHRTVTDDHLRCLRYYENFNGTQTTWCGDVTNAFGYYGDVKYKVPKRIPPTVALSYVGNNGFVGTVPSIDINATEMFRYVKTANATANGAYMVFTIIASAEF
;
A
#
# COMPACT_ATOMS: atom_id res chain seq x y z
N MET A 1 -18.88 -7.30 10.78
CA MET A 1 -18.13 -6.81 11.95
C MET A 1 -17.31 -7.96 12.50
N SER A 2 -16.00 -7.78 12.71
CA SER A 2 -15.15 -8.82 13.30
C SER A 2 -15.44 -8.93 14.80
N THR A 3 -15.63 -10.15 15.29
CA THR A 3 -16.14 -10.45 16.64
C THR A 3 -15.05 -10.61 17.72
N GLY A 4 -13.79 -10.33 17.42
CA GLY A 4 -12.69 -10.50 18.38
C GLY A 4 -12.24 -9.18 19.01
N THR A 5 -11.91 -9.19 20.29
CA THR A 5 -11.24 -8.05 20.93
C THR A 5 -9.81 -7.93 20.40
N PRO A 6 -9.34 -6.72 20.02
CA PRO A 6 -7.92 -6.50 19.70
C PRO A 6 -7.01 -6.75 20.93
N PRO A 7 -5.69 -6.90 20.75
CA PRO A 7 -4.77 -6.93 21.89
C PRO A 7 -4.77 -5.58 22.62
N ALA A 8 -4.42 -5.58 23.90
CA ALA A 8 -4.38 -4.37 24.72
C ALA A 8 -3.49 -3.29 24.09
N GLY A 9 -3.95 -2.03 24.09
CA GLY A 9 -3.25 -0.91 23.44
C GLY A 9 -3.58 -0.72 21.96
N TYR A 10 -4.39 -1.59 21.36
CA TYR A 10 -4.79 -1.48 19.95
C TYR A 10 -6.31 -1.32 19.81
N ALA A 11 -6.74 -0.40 18.94
CA ALA A 11 -8.15 -0.19 18.64
C ALA A 11 -8.66 -1.08 17.49
N TYR A 12 -7.77 -1.46 16.57
CA TYR A 12 -8.11 -2.15 15.34
C TYR A 12 -7.13 -3.28 15.04
N TYR A 13 -7.59 -4.26 14.27
CA TYR A 13 -6.78 -5.35 13.73
C TYR A 13 -7.32 -5.71 12.34
N ARG A 14 -6.46 -6.29 11.50
CA ARG A 14 -6.85 -6.83 10.20
C ARG A 14 -7.15 -8.31 10.35
N ARG A 15 -8.26 -8.77 9.80
CA ARG A 15 -8.67 -10.18 9.78
C ARG A 15 -8.69 -10.71 8.35
N HIS A 16 -8.04 -11.84 8.12
CA HIS A 16 -8.16 -12.65 6.93
C HIS A 16 -9.02 -13.88 7.26
N ILE A 17 -10.03 -14.19 6.43
CA ILE A 17 -10.89 -15.38 6.57
C ILE A 17 -10.86 -16.15 5.27
N ILE A 18 -10.68 -17.46 5.37
CA ILE A 18 -10.81 -18.39 4.25
C ILE A 18 -12.28 -18.74 4.05
N THR A 19 -12.89 -18.24 2.98
CA THR A 19 -14.29 -18.55 2.64
C THR A 19 -14.44 -19.77 1.74
N THR A 20 -13.34 -20.23 1.14
CA THR A 20 -13.29 -21.43 0.29
C THR A 20 -11.95 -22.10 0.55
N ALA A 21 -12.00 -23.34 1.03
CA ALA A 21 -10.80 -24.08 1.35
C ALA A 21 -10.18 -24.72 0.11
N ASP A 22 -8.86 -24.72 0.07
CA ASP A 22 -8.06 -25.52 -0.85
C ASP A 22 -7.01 -26.29 -0.04
N ALA A 23 -7.28 -27.57 0.18
CA ALA A 23 -6.42 -28.48 0.92
C ALA A 23 -5.33 -29.13 0.05
N ALA A 24 -5.33 -28.88 -1.27
CA ALA A 24 -4.45 -29.54 -2.24
C ALA A 24 -3.84 -28.52 -3.21
N LEU A 25 -3.19 -27.50 -2.66
CA LEU A 25 -2.53 -26.45 -3.44
C LEU A 25 -1.58 -27.04 -4.50
N ALA A 26 -1.85 -26.72 -5.75
CA ALA A 26 -0.94 -26.93 -6.86
C ALA A 26 0.29 -26.02 -6.74
N ALA A 27 1.32 -26.32 -7.52
CA ALA A 27 2.58 -25.58 -7.45
C ALA A 27 2.43 -24.09 -7.73
N GLY A 28 1.51 -23.71 -8.63
CA GLY A 28 1.27 -22.33 -9.06
C GLY A 28 0.18 -21.58 -8.29
N ASP A 29 -0.45 -22.20 -7.28
CA ASP A 29 -1.51 -21.54 -6.52
C ASP A 29 -0.94 -20.45 -5.60
N TYR A 30 -1.69 -19.36 -5.45
CA TYR A 30 -1.28 -18.22 -4.64
C TYR A 30 -2.43 -17.68 -3.79
N ALA A 31 -2.24 -17.69 -2.48
CA ALA A 31 -3.02 -16.92 -1.53
C ALA A 31 -2.08 -16.31 -0.50
N PHE A 32 -2.06 -14.98 -0.41
CA PHE A 32 -1.22 -14.25 0.53
C PHE A 32 -1.86 -12.92 0.92
N ALA A 33 -1.40 -12.36 2.01
CA ALA A 33 -1.63 -10.96 2.35
C ALA A 33 -0.30 -10.21 2.25
N ASP A 34 -0.30 -9.01 1.71
CA ASP A 34 0.89 -8.21 1.63
C ASP A 34 0.68 -6.75 2.07
N GLN A 35 1.79 -6.11 2.34
CA GLN A 35 1.90 -4.67 2.51
C GLN A 35 3.04 -4.17 1.64
N LEU A 36 2.69 -3.27 0.72
CA LEU A 36 3.65 -2.51 -0.07
C LEU A 36 4.26 -1.41 0.79
N ILE A 37 5.58 -1.42 0.92
CA ILE A 37 6.38 -0.45 1.64
C ILE A 37 7.13 0.38 0.61
N GLU A 38 6.79 1.66 0.53
CA GLU A 38 7.37 2.57 -0.44
C GLU A 38 8.90 2.67 -0.31
N THR A 39 9.58 2.56 -1.45
CA THR A 39 11.03 2.43 -1.47
C THR A 39 11.80 3.68 -1.06
N LEU A 40 11.16 4.85 -1.06
CA LEU A 40 11.74 6.09 -0.57
C LEU A 40 12.11 6.00 0.94
N ASN A 41 11.41 5.15 1.70
CA ASN A 41 11.70 4.94 3.12
C ASN A 41 12.89 4.00 3.37
N LEU A 42 13.51 3.45 2.32
CA LEU A 42 14.54 2.40 2.42
C LEU A 42 15.96 2.94 2.43
N ALA A 43 16.18 4.23 2.13
CA ALA A 43 17.53 4.81 2.12
C ALA A 43 18.33 4.51 3.40
N PRO A 44 17.74 4.57 4.61
CA PRO A 44 18.44 4.19 5.84
C PRO A 44 18.79 2.71 5.97
N TRP A 45 18.11 1.80 5.25
CA TRP A 45 18.33 0.35 5.34
C TRP A 45 19.63 -0.06 4.67
N LYS A 46 20.11 0.73 3.69
CA LYS A 46 21.36 0.50 2.95
C LYS A 46 21.47 -0.89 2.32
N PHE A 47 20.34 -1.52 2.00
CA PHE A 47 20.31 -2.81 1.34
C PHE A 47 21.01 -2.74 -0.03
N GLY A 48 21.62 -3.85 -0.45
CA GLY A 48 22.48 -3.92 -1.64
C GLY A 48 23.90 -3.40 -1.42
N THR A 49 24.26 -3.00 -0.19
CA THR A 49 25.60 -2.51 0.16
C THR A 49 26.25 -3.36 1.27
N ALA A 50 27.57 -3.28 1.40
CA ALA A 50 28.30 -3.92 2.50
C ALA A 50 27.89 -3.39 3.91
N THR A 51 27.22 -2.23 3.97
CA THR A 51 26.77 -1.58 5.22
C THR A 51 25.27 -1.71 5.47
N ALA A 52 24.62 -2.69 4.84
CA ALA A 52 23.19 -2.98 5.02
C ALA A 52 22.84 -3.12 6.51
N GLN A 53 21.83 -2.39 6.95
CA GLN A 53 21.38 -2.38 8.33
C GLN A 53 20.39 -3.52 8.59
N PRO A 54 20.37 -4.14 9.77
CA PRO A 54 19.34 -5.10 10.12
C PRO A 54 17.98 -4.39 10.31
N LEU A 55 16.91 -5.17 10.16
CA LEU A 55 15.56 -4.76 10.50
C LEU A 55 14.98 -5.69 11.59
N MET A 56 14.05 -5.15 12.35
CA MET A 56 13.18 -5.91 13.23
C MET A 56 11.74 -5.78 12.77
N LEU A 57 11.09 -6.91 12.52
CA LEU A 57 9.66 -6.99 12.30
C LEU A 57 9.00 -7.42 13.61
N SER A 58 8.00 -6.69 14.07
CA SER A 58 7.21 -7.03 15.25
C SER A 58 5.72 -6.90 14.97
N PHE A 59 4.92 -7.79 15.57
CA PHE A 59 3.48 -7.84 15.32
C PHE A 59 2.77 -8.70 16.36
N TRP A 60 1.49 -8.41 16.58
CA TRP A 60 0.56 -9.30 17.23
C TRP A 60 -0.12 -10.18 16.18
N VAL A 61 -0.24 -11.48 16.47
CA VAL A 61 -0.95 -12.44 15.63
C VAL A 61 -1.92 -13.28 16.45
N ARG A 62 -3.07 -13.60 15.86
CA ARG A 62 -4.04 -14.56 16.39
C ARG A 62 -4.59 -15.38 15.23
N SER A 63 -4.68 -16.70 15.39
CA SER A 63 -5.20 -17.58 14.33
C SER A 63 -6.14 -18.61 14.91
N SER A 64 -7.15 -19.04 14.14
CA SER A 64 -7.98 -20.19 14.50
C SER A 64 -7.26 -21.54 14.30
N VAL A 65 -6.07 -21.52 13.71
CA VAL A 65 -5.20 -22.68 13.44
C VAL A 65 -3.82 -22.42 14.03
N ALA A 66 -3.31 -23.35 14.85
CA ALA A 66 -1.95 -23.32 15.37
C ALA A 66 -0.98 -23.99 14.39
N GLY A 67 0.29 -23.59 14.43
CA GLY A 67 1.30 -24.10 13.51
C GLY A 67 2.41 -23.10 13.23
N THR A 68 3.30 -23.46 12.32
CA THR A 68 4.39 -22.59 11.86
C THR A 68 3.97 -21.93 10.56
N PHE A 69 3.70 -20.64 10.61
CA PHE A 69 3.35 -19.83 9.45
C PHE A 69 4.59 -19.15 8.86
N GLY A 70 4.48 -18.72 7.61
CA GLY A 70 5.58 -18.17 6.85
C GLY A 70 5.27 -16.82 6.22
N GLY A 71 6.32 -16.20 5.70
CA GLY A 71 6.25 -14.96 4.95
C GLY A 71 7.59 -14.63 4.32
N ALA A 72 7.63 -13.51 3.62
CA ALA A 72 8.86 -12.99 3.06
C ALA A 72 8.88 -11.47 2.99
N LEU A 73 10.09 -10.90 3.00
CA LEU A 73 10.34 -9.54 2.56
C LEU A 73 10.95 -9.59 1.15
N CYS A 74 10.26 -9.05 0.15
CA CYS A 74 10.68 -9.11 -1.25
C CYS A 74 11.01 -7.73 -1.81
N ASN A 75 12.11 -7.64 -2.57
CA ASN A 75 12.40 -6.42 -3.33
C ASN A 75 11.40 -6.22 -4.49
N SER A 76 11.35 -5.00 -5.03
CA SER A 76 10.44 -4.63 -6.10
C SER A 76 10.66 -5.39 -7.41
N GLY A 77 11.88 -5.88 -7.66
CA GLY A 77 12.20 -6.69 -8.83
C GLY A 77 12.01 -8.19 -8.63
N GLU A 78 11.47 -8.61 -7.48
CA GLU A 78 11.20 -10.02 -7.12
C GLU A 78 12.41 -10.95 -7.25
N SER A 79 13.61 -10.38 -7.19
CA SER A 79 14.90 -11.05 -7.40
C SER A 79 15.66 -11.28 -6.10
N ARG A 80 15.19 -10.71 -4.99
CA ARG A 80 15.77 -10.83 -3.65
C ARG A 80 14.70 -10.86 -2.58
N ASN A 81 14.74 -11.93 -1.79
CA ASN A 81 13.72 -12.22 -0.80
C ASN A 81 14.38 -12.66 0.51
N PHE A 82 13.83 -12.23 1.64
CA PHE A 82 14.15 -12.76 2.95
C PHE A 82 12.97 -13.60 3.44
N GLY A 83 13.08 -14.93 3.39
CA GLY A 83 12.05 -15.83 3.90
C GLY A 83 12.10 -15.90 5.43
N PHE A 84 10.95 -15.87 6.09
CA PHE A 84 10.88 -16.01 7.54
C PHE A 84 9.69 -16.88 7.97
N THR A 85 9.75 -17.37 9.21
CA THR A 85 8.67 -18.13 9.83
C THR A 85 8.33 -17.60 11.21
N TYR A 86 7.12 -17.89 11.68
CA TYR A 86 6.66 -17.61 13.03
C TYR A 86 5.68 -18.70 13.47
N THR A 87 5.80 -19.17 14.70
CA THR A 87 4.91 -20.19 15.25
C THR A 87 3.78 -19.53 16.03
N ILE A 88 2.55 -19.96 15.77
CA ILE A 88 1.37 -19.71 16.61
C ILE A 88 1.15 -20.96 17.44
N SER A 89 1.30 -20.83 18.75
CA SER A 89 1.28 -21.95 19.69
C SER A 89 -0.11 -22.21 20.27
N ALA A 90 -0.97 -21.19 20.33
CA ALA A 90 -2.31 -21.27 20.88
C ALA A 90 -3.34 -20.70 19.90
N VAL A 91 -4.34 -21.51 19.56
CA VAL A 91 -5.46 -21.06 18.72
C VAL A 91 -6.24 -19.95 19.43
N ASN A 92 -6.76 -19.02 18.65
CA ASN A 92 -7.63 -17.93 19.06
C ASN A 92 -7.06 -17.06 20.20
N THR A 93 -5.74 -17.08 20.39
CA THR A 93 -5.03 -16.31 21.40
C THR A 93 -4.10 -15.32 20.71
N TRP A 94 -4.05 -14.08 21.21
CA TRP A 94 -3.10 -13.08 20.71
C TRP A 94 -1.71 -13.41 21.24
N GLU A 95 -0.76 -13.58 20.31
CA GLU A 95 0.65 -13.79 20.61
C GLU A 95 1.48 -12.69 19.95
N TYR A 96 2.42 -12.12 20.70
CA TYR A 96 3.37 -11.16 20.16
C TYR A 96 4.55 -11.90 19.53
N LYS A 97 4.95 -11.49 18.33
CA LYS A 97 6.03 -12.10 17.56
C LYS A 97 7.03 -11.04 17.12
N THR A 98 8.28 -11.48 17.02
CA THR A 98 9.38 -10.69 16.47
C THR A 98 10.17 -11.54 15.49
N VAL A 99 10.58 -10.95 14.37
CA VAL A 99 11.41 -11.58 13.35
C VAL A 99 12.59 -10.67 13.09
N ALA A 100 13.79 -11.17 13.40
CA ALA A 100 15.03 -10.49 13.07
C ALA A 100 15.37 -10.71 11.59
N ILE A 101 15.52 -9.62 10.85
CA ILE A 101 15.88 -9.63 9.43
C ILE A 101 17.29 -9.06 9.31
N THR A 102 18.25 -9.91 8.98
CA THR A 102 19.62 -9.45 8.74
C THR A 102 19.67 -8.50 7.53
N GLY A 103 20.58 -7.52 7.52
CA GLY A 103 20.71 -6.61 6.38
C GLY A 103 21.07 -7.33 5.08
N GLY A 104 20.35 -7.05 4.00
CA GLY A 104 20.62 -7.64 2.69
C GLY A 104 21.79 -6.94 2.00
N THR A 105 22.97 -7.56 1.95
CA THR A 105 24.20 -6.93 1.42
C THR A 105 24.35 -6.98 -0.10
N THR A 106 23.41 -7.60 -0.80
CA THR A 106 23.46 -7.81 -2.26
C THR A 106 22.11 -7.50 -2.92
N GLY A 107 22.14 -7.44 -4.26
CA GLY A 107 20.97 -7.17 -5.09
C GLY A 107 20.64 -5.68 -5.21
N THR A 108 19.76 -5.37 -6.14
CA THR A 108 19.32 -4.00 -6.40
C THR A 108 18.03 -3.73 -5.64
N TRP A 109 18.10 -2.72 -4.78
CA TRP A 109 16.97 -2.21 -4.03
C TRP A 109 16.66 -0.82 -4.57
N ALA A 110 15.52 -0.70 -5.24
CA ALA A 110 15.09 0.59 -5.73
C ALA A 110 14.91 1.55 -4.52
N THR A 111 15.24 2.81 -4.72
CA THR A 111 15.14 3.88 -3.71
C THR A 111 14.30 5.06 -4.24
N ASN A 112 13.51 4.81 -5.28
CA ASN A 112 12.67 5.82 -5.92
C ASN A 112 11.25 5.79 -5.35
N ASN A 113 10.36 6.59 -5.93
CA ASN A 113 8.95 6.74 -5.55
C ASN A 113 7.98 5.89 -6.39
N THR A 114 8.47 5.10 -7.36
CA THR A 114 7.65 4.28 -8.26
C THR A 114 7.61 2.81 -7.87
N THR A 115 8.44 2.38 -6.92
CA THR A 115 8.55 0.98 -6.50
C THR A 115 8.22 0.77 -5.02
N ALA A 116 7.98 -0.49 -4.64
CA ALA A 116 7.77 -0.88 -3.25
C ALA A 116 8.50 -2.18 -2.93
N VAL A 117 8.93 -2.30 -1.68
CA VAL A 117 9.28 -3.59 -1.05
C VAL A 117 8.01 -4.20 -0.50
N ARG A 118 7.86 -5.51 -0.61
CA ARG A 118 6.66 -6.20 -0.13
C ARG A 118 6.96 -6.99 1.13
N LEU A 119 6.21 -6.74 2.19
CA LEU A 119 6.11 -7.65 3.32
C LEU A 119 4.93 -8.58 3.08
N ILE A 120 5.18 -9.89 3.01
CA ILE A 120 4.23 -10.90 2.58
C ILE A 120 3.97 -11.89 3.72
N TRP A 121 2.71 -12.27 3.87
CA TRP A 121 2.23 -13.30 4.79
C TRP A 121 1.60 -14.43 3.99
N ASP A 122 2.10 -15.64 4.17
CA ASP A 122 1.62 -16.84 3.50
C ASP A 122 0.26 -17.26 4.06
N LEU A 123 -0.77 -17.24 3.21
CA LEU A 123 -2.09 -17.80 3.53
C LEU A 123 -2.29 -19.15 2.84
N GLY A 124 -1.57 -19.43 1.77
CA GLY A 124 -1.79 -20.58 0.88
C GLY A 124 -0.93 -20.51 -0.38
N LEU A 125 0.39 -20.33 -0.24
CA LEU A 125 1.32 -20.31 -1.36
C LEU A 125 1.72 -21.73 -1.79
N GLY A 126 1.53 -22.04 -3.08
CA GLY A 126 1.97 -23.26 -3.74
C GLY A 126 3.49 -23.42 -3.78
N SER A 127 3.97 -24.63 -4.10
CA SER A 127 5.39 -24.99 -3.97
C SER A 127 6.36 -24.19 -4.85
N THR A 128 5.90 -23.60 -5.97
CA THR A 128 6.74 -22.72 -6.82
C THR A 128 7.20 -21.47 -6.08
N PHE A 129 6.43 -21.00 -5.09
CA PHE A 129 6.70 -19.75 -4.35
C PHE A 129 7.38 -19.98 -3.00
N GLN A 130 7.80 -21.21 -2.71
CA GLN A 130 8.39 -21.59 -1.43
C GLN A 130 9.91 -21.76 -1.56
N GLY A 131 10.65 -21.26 -0.57
CA GLY A 131 12.10 -21.44 -0.51
C GLY A 131 12.58 -21.64 0.92
N VAL A 132 13.72 -21.05 1.24
CA VAL A 132 14.38 -21.22 2.55
C VAL A 132 14.22 -19.98 3.43
N ALA A 133 14.45 -20.15 4.72
CA ALA A 133 14.56 -19.03 5.65
C ALA A 133 15.86 -18.23 5.38
N GLY A 134 15.79 -16.90 5.55
CA GLY A 134 16.89 -15.99 5.28
C GLY A 134 16.93 -15.46 3.85
N TRP A 135 18.03 -14.79 3.51
CA TRP A 135 18.23 -14.16 2.20
C TRP A 135 18.44 -15.19 1.09
N GLN A 136 17.74 -15.00 -0.03
CA GLN A 136 17.89 -15.79 -1.24
C GLN A 136 17.73 -14.95 -2.52
N SER A 137 18.19 -15.50 -3.64
CA SER A 137 18.21 -14.85 -4.97
C SER A 137 17.23 -15.47 -5.97
N THR A 138 16.52 -16.52 -5.56
CA THR A 138 15.54 -17.18 -6.43
C THR A 138 14.36 -16.25 -6.63
N ALA A 139 13.93 -16.09 -7.88
CA ALA A 139 12.79 -15.24 -8.18
C ALA A 139 11.51 -15.79 -7.53
N ASN A 140 10.59 -14.90 -7.16
CA ASN A 140 9.23 -15.25 -6.73
C ASN A 140 9.14 -16.17 -5.51
N ILE A 141 10.12 -16.16 -4.60
CA ILE A 141 9.98 -16.85 -3.32
C ILE A 141 9.31 -15.91 -2.32
N LEU A 142 8.10 -16.28 -1.88
CA LEU A 142 7.21 -15.45 -1.08
C LEU A 142 6.99 -16.01 0.34
N THR A 143 7.53 -17.21 0.62
CA THR A 143 7.45 -17.87 1.93
C THR A 143 8.55 -18.95 2.07
N VAL A 144 8.60 -19.59 3.23
CA VAL A 144 9.47 -20.73 3.53
C VAL A 144 8.70 -22.03 3.33
N ALA A 145 9.36 -23.06 2.79
CA ALA A 145 8.76 -24.38 2.63
C ALA A 145 8.35 -25.02 3.97
N GLY A 146 7.29 -25.83 3.95
CA GLY A 146 6.80 -26.55 5.15
C GLY A 146 5.96 -25.72 6.12
N CYS A 147 5.58 -24.50 5.76
CA CYS A 147 4.67 -23.69 6.59
C CYS A 147 3.22 -24.19 6.54
N THR A 148 2.50 -24.00 7.64
CA THR A 148 1.04 -24.17 7.75
C THR A 148 0.33 -23.26 6.74
N LYS A 149 -0.64 -23.83 6.01
CA LYS A 149 -1.44 -23.13 5.00
C LYS A 149 -2.83 -22.86 5.56
N LEU A 150 -3.15 -21.58 5.78
CA LEU A 150 -4.47 -21.19 6.28
C LEU A 150 -5.57 -21.61 5.30
N SER A 151 -5.31 -21.49 4.00
CA SER A 151 -6.21 -21.83 2.88
C SER A 151 -6.71 -23.26 2.92
N ALA A 152 -5.99 -24.18 3.57
CA ALA A 152 -6.38 -25.57 3.68
C ALA A 152 -7.62 -25.79 4.58
N THR A 153 -8.02 -24.79 5.37
CA THR A 153 -9.11 -24.92 6.35
C THR A 153 -10.22 -23.90 6.10
N LEU A 154 -11.43 -24.39 5.85
CA LEU A 154 -12.61 -23.54 5.65
C LEU A 154 -12.94 -22.75 6.92
N ASN A 155 -13.28 -21.47 6.76
CA ASN A 155 -13.53 -20.52 7.84
C ASN A 155 -12.34 -20.29 8.78
N ALA A 156 -11.14 -20.76 8.42
CA ALA A 156 -9.95 -20.41 9.17
C ALA A 156 -9.70 -18.91 9.10
N SER A 157 -9.21 -18.36 10.21
CA SER A 157 -8.91 -16.94 10.33
C SER A 157 -7.50 -16.69 10.81
N LEU A 158 -6.88 -15.64 10.27
CA LEU A 158 -5.59 -15.12 10.69
C LEU A 158 -5.71 -13.60 10.86
N ASP A 159 -5.42 -13.14 12.06
CA ASP A 159 -5.58 -11.77 12.49
C ASP A 159 -4.21 -11.15 12.81
N PHE A 160 -4.00 -9.91 12.37
CA PHE A 160 -2.79 -9.14 12.67
C PHE A 160 -3.13 -7.79 13.31
N ALA A 161 -2.35 -7.39 14.30
CA ALA A 161 -2.40 -6.04 14.88
C ALA A 161 -0.97 -5.52 15.15
N GLY A 162 -0.81 -4.19 15.10
CA GLY A 162 0.45 -3.55 15.47
C GLY A 162 1.67 -4.00 14.67
N VAL A 163 1.52 -4.25 13.36
CA VAL A 163 2.64 -4.67 12.50
C VAL A 163 3.60 -3.49 12.33
N GLN A 164 4.84 -3.66 12.77
CA GLN A 164 5.90 -2.66 12.67
C GLN A 164 7.17 -3.29 12.11
N LEU A 165 7.71 -2.68 11.06
CA LEU A 165 9.02 -3.01 10.50
C LEU A 165 9.94 -1.81 10.70
N GLU A 166 11.00 -1.99 11.46
CA GLU A 166 11.88 -0.90 11.90
C GLU A 166 13.36 -1.26 11.79
N LEU A 167 14.21 -0.23 11.80
CA LEU A 167 15.65 -0.40 11.75
C LEU A 167 16.20 -0.88 13.09
N GLY A 168 17.20 -1.76 13.00
CA GLY A 168 17.92 -2.27 14.16
C GLY A 168 17.57 -3.71 14.48
N THR A 169 17.93 -4.12 15.69
CA THR A 169 17.90 -5.51 16.13
C THR A 169 16.94 -5.74 17.30
N VAL A 170 16.14 -4.74 17.66
CA VAL A 170 15.26 -4.77 18.83
C VAL A 170 13.88 -4.28 18.41
N ALA A 171 12.85 -5.00 18.86
CA ALA A 171 11.46 -4.58 18.63
C ALA A 171 11.13 -3.50 19.65
N THR A 172 10.84 -2.30 19.17
CA THR A 172 10.37 -1.20 20.02
C THR A 172 8.85 -1.28 20.17
N GLY A 173 8.30 -0.46 21.07
CA GLY A 173 6.86 -0.30 21.18
C GLY A 173 6.26 0.21 19.87
N PHE A 174 5.02 -0.18 19.58
CA PHE A 174 4.36 0.27 18.36
C PHE A 174 4.24 1.80 18.32
N GLU A 175 4.70 2.41 17.23
CA GLU A 175 4.67 3.86 17.05
C GLU A 175 3.24 4.31 16.74
N HIS A 176 2.59 4.95 17.71
CA HIS A 176 1.32 5.61 17.50
C HIS A 176 1.55 7.02 16.94
N ARG A 177 1.23 7.21 15.68
CA ARG A 177 1.31 8.52 15.03
C ARG A 177 0.08 9.35 15.36
N THR A 178 0.25 10.67 15.28
CA THR A 178 -0.90 11.58 15.39
C THR A 178 -1.79 11.41 14.15
N VAL A 179 -3.09 11.64 14.32
CA VAL A 179 -4.05 11.60 13.19
C VAL A 179 -3.64 12.57 12.09
N THR A 180 -3.01 13.69 12.43
CA THR A 180 -2.53 14.68 11.47
C THR A 180 -1.39 14.13 10.62
N ASP A 181 -0.39 13.47 11.23
CA ASP A 181 0.73 12.88 10.49
C ASP A 181 0.26 11.78 9.55
N ASP A 182 -0.63 10.90 10.03
CA ASP A 182 -1.23 9.85 9.21
C ASP A 182 -2.09 10.44 8.09
N HIS A 183 -2.86 11.51 8.35
CA HIS A 183 -3.63 12.19 7.32
C HIS A 183 -2.73 12.76 6.21
N LEU A 184 -1.64 13.45 6.57
CA LEU A 184 -0.69 13.99 5.60
C LEU A 184 -0.01 12.89 4.78
N ARG A 185 0.31 11.75 5.40
CA ARG A 185 0.84 10.57 4.70
C ARG A 185 -0.19 9.99 3.75
N CYS A 186 -1.44 9.83 4.18
CA CYS A 186 -2.53 9.37 3.32
C CYS A 186 -2.73 10.32 2.12
N LEU A 187 -2.66 11.64 2.34
CA LEU A 187 -2.78 12.65 1.28
C LEU A 187 -1.71 12.51 0.19
N ARG A 188 -0.55 11.94 0.49
CA ARG A 188 0.48 11.64 -0.50
C ARG A 188 0.07 10.54 -1.50
N TYR A 189 -0.82 9.64 -1.09
CA TYR A 189 -1.33 8.52 -1.91
C TYR A 189 -2.69 8.81 -2.52
N TYR A 190 -3.56 9.52 -1.80
CA TYR A 190 -4.93 9.76 -2.23
C TYR A 190 -5.43 11.10 -1.72
N GLU A 191 -6.08 11.89 -2.57
CA GLU A 191 -6.80 13.09 -2.16
C GLU A 191 -8.15 13.20 -2.87
N ASN A 192 -9.19 13.34 -2.06
CA ASN A 192 -10.50 13.76 -2.49
C ASN A 192 -10.65 15.25 -2.16
N PHE A 193 -10.87 16.07 -3.18
CA PHE A 193 -11.15 17.48 -2.99
C PHE A 193 -12.62 17.61 -2.62
N ASN A 194 -12.90 17.45 -1.33
CA ASN A 194 -14.25 17.45 -0.76
C ASN A 194 -15.16 18.50 -1.41
N GLY A 195 -16.32 18.05 -1.91
CA GLY A 195 -17.31 18.91 -2.54
C GLY A 195 -16.95 19.28 -3.98
N THR A 196 -17.57 20.36 -4.45
CA THR A 196 -17.48 20.76 -5.85
C THR A 196 -16.52 21.93 -6.03
N GLN A 197 -15.66 21.84 -7.02
CA GLN A 197 -14.72 22.88 -7.41
C GLN A 197 -15.39 23.78 -8.45
N THR A 198 -15.35 25.09 -8.22
CA THR A 198 -15.86 26.09 -9.17
C THR A 198 -14.70 26.91 -9.70
N THR A 199 -14.54 26.90 -11.01
CA THR A 199 -13.58 27.77 -11.71
C THR A 199 -14.37 28.88 -12.38
N TRP A 200 -14.04 30.12 -12.07
CA TRP A 200 -14.68 31.28 -12.68
C TRP A 200 -13.71 31.99 -13.63
N CYS A 201 -14.24 32.44 -14.77
CA CYS A 201 -13.50 33.22 -15.75
C CYS A 201 -14.29 34.50 -16.05
N GLY A 202 -13.61 35.65 -15.98
CA GLY A 202 -14.22 36.95 -16.18
C GLY A 202 -14.82 37.10 -17.56
N ASP A 203 -14.04 36.79 -18.59
CA ASP A 203 -14.45 36.88 -19.98
C ASP A 203 -13.98 35.65 -20.74
N VAL A 204 -14.90 35.00 -21.45
CA VAL A 204 -14.59 33.89 -22.37
C VAL A 204 -14.92 34.26 -23.81
N THR A 205 -14.13 33.74 -24.75
CA THR A 205 -14.39 33.83 -26.19
C THR A 205 -14.65 32.44 -26.74
N ASN A 206 -15.69 32.30 -27.56
CA ASN A 206 -16.09 31.02 -28.12
C ASN A 206 -14.92 30.30 -28.81
N ALA A 207 -14.82 28.99 -28.60
CA ALA A 207 -13.78 28.09 -29.13
C ALA A 207 -12.35 28.27 -28.58
N PHE A 208 -12.11 29.19 -27.64
CA PHE A 208 -10.82 29.29 -26.96
C PHE A 208 -10.74 28.35 -25.74
N GLY A 209 -9.54 27.82 -25.49
CA GLY A 209 -9.23 27.01 -24.31
C GLY A 209 -8.80 27.86 -23.12
N TYR A 210 -9.36 27.56 -21.95
CA TYR A 210 -9.04 28.23 -20.69
C TYR A 210 -8.51 27.22 -19.70
N TYR A 211 -7.49 27.63 -18.94
CA TYR A 211 -6.74 26.74 -18.05
C TYR A 211 -7.02 27.06 -16.58
N GLY A 212 -7.02 26.03 -15.74
CA GLY A 212 -7.03 26.18 -14.30
C GLY A 212 -6.05 25.21 -13.65
N ASP A 213 -5.41 25.69 -12.60
CA ASP A 213 -4.36 24.97 -11.87
C ASP A 213 -4.88 24.57 -10.48
N VAL A 214 -4.81 23.28 -10.17
CA VAL A 214 -5.20 22.75 -8.86
C VAL A 214 -3.97 22.17 -8.18
N LYS A 215 -3.59 22.77 -7.04
CA LYS A 215 -2.50 22.27 -6.20
C LYS A 215 -3.03 21.21 -5.24
N TYR A 216 -2.24 20.16 -5.04
CA TYR A 216 -2.50 19.19 -3.99
C TYR A 216 -2.11 19.74 -2.62
N LYS A 217 -2.78 19.30 -1.56
CA LYS A 217 -2.42 19.70 -0.19
C LYS A 217 -1.03 19.23 0.21
N VAL A 218 -0.64 18.06 -0.28
CA VAL A 218 0.68 17.45 -0.11
C VAL A 218 1.12 16.94 -1.49
N PRO A 219 2.38 17.18 -1.90
CA PRO A 219 2.91 16.58 -3.13
C PRO A 219 2.67 15.07 -3.14
N LYS A 220 2.07 14.59 -4.22
CA LYS A 220 1.81 13.16 -4.44
C LYS A 220 3.12 12.42 -4.62
N ARG A 221 3.12 11.12 -4.27
CA ARG A 221 4.32 10.29 -4.48
C ARG A 221 4.73 10.20 -5.94
N ILE A 222 3.77 10.14 -6.86
CA ILE A 222 3.93 10.14 -8.32
C ILE A 222 2.83 11.03 -8.93
N PRO A 223 2.94 11.47 -10.20
CA PRO A 223 1.81 12.11 -10.88
C PRO A 223 0.57 11.22 -10.76
N PRO A 224 -0.51 11.68 -10.10
CA PRO A 224 -1.65 10.82 -9.77
C PRO A 224 -2.55 10.59 -10.98
N THR A 225 -3.35 9.54 -10.97
CA THR A 225 -4.56 9.46 -11.80
C THR A 225 -5.58 10.45 -11.26
N VAL A 226 -5.93 11.46 -12.05
CA VAL A 226 -6.93 12.48 -11.71
C VAL A 226 -8.27 12.10 -12.36
N ALA A 227 -9.26 11.78 -11.54
CA ALA A 227 -10.63 11.57 -11.96
C ALA A 227 -11.45 12.84 -11.71
N LEU A 228 -12.02 13.38 -12.78
CA LEU A 228 -12.90 14.55 -12.74
C LEU A 228 -14.34 14.11 -13.01
N SER A 229 -15.31 14.69 -12.31
CA SER A 229 -16.73 14.49 -12.64
C SER A 229 -17.42 15.84 -12.85
N TYR A 230 -18.13 15.96 -13.97
CA TYR A 230 -18.84 17.17 -14.34
C TYR A 230 -20.04 17.39 -13.41
N VAL A 231 -20.29 18.64 -13.04
CA VAL A 231 -21.47 19.05 -12.24
C VAL A 231 -22.25 20.17 -12.93
N GLY A 232 -21.59 21.18 -13.47
CA GLY A 232 -22.26 22.34 -14.08
C GLY A 232 -21.33 23.25 -14.86
N ASN A 233 -21.88 24.11 -15.71
CA ASN A 233 -21.14 25.11 -16.47
C ASN A 233 -22.01 26.31 -16.85
N ASN A 234 -21.36 27.42 -17.17
CA ASN A 234 -21.89 28.55 -17.93
C ASN A 234 -20.78 29.07 -18.85
N GLY A 235 -21.06 29.27 -20.14
CA GLY A 235 -20.08 29.73 -21.14
C GLY A 235 -19.00 28.71 -21.56
N PHE A 236 -18.99 27.50 -20.99
CA PHE A 236 -18.12 26.38 -21.36
C PHE A 236 -18.88 25.18 -21.90
N VAL A 237 -18.22 24.24 -22.57
CA VAL A 237 -18.83 22.96 -22.98
C VAL A 237 -19.23 22.11 -21.75
N GLY A 238 -20.45 21.58 -21.72
CA GLY A 238 -21.00 20.78 -20.61
C GLY A 238 -20.48 19.35 -20.53
N THR A 239 -19.17 19.17 -20.36
CA THR A 239 -18.50 17.88 -20.13
C THR A 239 -17.33 18.07 -19.17
N VAL A 240 -16.69 16.99 -18.69
CA VAL A 240 -15.48 17.11 -17.85
C VAL A 240 -14.37 17.88 -18.57
N PRO A 241 -13.51 18.63 -17.86
CA PRO A 241 -12.37 19.27 -18.50
C PRO A 241 -11.28 18.24 -18.78
N SER A 242 -10.43 18.55 -19.75
CA SER A 242 -9.30 17.69 -20.11
C SER A 242 -8.11 18.02 -19.20
N ILE A 243 -7.31 17.01 -18.86
CA ILE A 243 -6.04 17.23 -18.16
C ILE A 243 -4.98 17.64 -19.18
N ASP A 244 -4.36 18.79 -18.95
CA ASP A 244 -3.29 19.36 -19.79
C ASP A 244 -1.91 19.02 -19.23
N ILE A 245 -1.73 19.21 -17.91
CA ILE A 245 -0.51 18.86 -17.18
C ILE A 245 -0.88 18.03 -15.98
N ASN A 246 -0.09 16.99 -15.70
CA ASN A 246 -0.22 16.19 -14.50
C ASN A 246 1.16 16.01 -13.83
N ALA A 247 1.32 16.59 -12.64
CA ALA A 247 2.55 16.56 -11.88
C ALA A 247 2.28 16.12 -10.43
N THR A 248 3.34 15.91 -9.65
CA THR A 248 3.23 15.51 -8.24
C THR A 248 2.67 16.63 -7.35
N GLU A 249 2.90 17.89 -7.69
CA GLU A 249 2.48 19.03 -6.86
C GLU A 249 1.12 19.62 -7.25
N MET A 250 0.72 19.40 -8.51
CA MET A 250 -0.50 19.97 -9.08
C MET A 250 -0.90 19.24 -10.37
N PHE A 251 -2.13 19.49 -10.81
CA PHE A 251 -2.52 19.26 -12.18
C PHE A 251 -3.12 20.53 -12.79
N ARG A 252 -3.03 20.65 -14.11
CA ARG A 252 -3.69 21.68 -14.90
C ARG A 252 -4.77 21.03 -15.73
N TYR A 253 -5.96 21.61 -15.72
CA TYR A 253 -7.03 21.24 -16.64
C TYR A 253 -7.29 22.36 -17.64
N VAL A 254 -7.83 21.98 -18.79
CA VAL A 254 -8.24 22.90 -19.85
C VAL A 254 -9.71 22.67 -20.21
N LYS A 255 -10.43 23.76 -20.46
CA LYS A 255 -11.79 23.72 -20.98
C LYS A 255 -12.02 24.72 -22.09
N THR A 256 -12.63 24.26 -23.18
CA THR A 256 -13.03 25.11 -24.30
C THR A 256 -14.35 25.82 -24.00
N ALA A 257 -14.37 27.13 -24.22
CA ALA A 257 -15.59 27.92 -24.17
C ALA A 257 -16.52 27.61 -25.35
N ASN A 258 -17.84 27.58 -25.11
CA ASN A 258 -18.86 27.37 -26.15
C ASN A 258 -19.67 28.65 -26.44
N ALA A 259 -19.29 29.77 -25.83
CA ALA A 259 -19.91 31.07 -26.00
C ALA A 259 -18.86 32.17 -25.83
N THR A 260 -19.18 33.37 -26.32
CA THR A 260 -18.48 34.59 -25.92
C THR A 260 -19.35 35.29 -24.88
N ALA A 261 -18.88 35.34 -23.63
CA ALA A 261 -19.68 35.78 -22.50
C ALA A 261 -18.82 36.24 -21.32
N ASN A 262 -19.43 37.03 -20.43
CA ASN A 262 -18.82 37.44 -19.17
C ASN A 262 -19.35 36.56 -18.04
N GLY A 263 -18.52 36.32 -17.02
CA GLY A 263 -18.90 35.52 -15.85
C GLY A 263 -19.12 34.04 -16.15
N ALA A 264 -18.31 33.48 -17.04
CA ALA A 264 -18.34 32.06 -17.34
C ALA A 264 -17.77 31.25 -16.17
N TYR A 265 -18.29 30.04 -15.97
CA TYR A 265 -17.79 29.17 -14.91
C TYR A 265 -17.90 27.70 -15.29
N MET A 266 -17.10 26.88 -14.62
CA MET A 266 -17.17 25.44 -14.68
C MET A 266 -17.15 24.84 -13.27
N VAL A 267 -17.95 23.81 -13.07
CA VAL A 267 -18.18 23.16 -11.79
C VAL A 267 -17.96 21.66 -11.94
N PHE A 268 -17.03 21.08 -11.16
CA PHE A 268 -16.66 19.66 -11.22
C PHE A 268 -16.11 19.16 -9.88
N THR A 269 -16.05 17.84 -9.67
CA THR A 269 -15.37 17.22 -8.53
C THR A 269 -14.02 16.64 -8.94
N ILE A 270 -13.14 16.43 -7.96
CA ILE A 270 -11.78 15.92 -8.19
C ILE A 270 -11.45 14.79 -7.20
N ILE A 271 -10.97 13.68 -7.74
CA ILE A 271 -10.28 12.64 -7.00
C ILE A 271 -8.91 12.44 -7.64
N ALA A 272 -7.86 12.43 -6.82
CA ALA A 272 -6.49 12.16 -7.25
C ALA A 272 -5.95 10.92 -6.51
N SER A 273 -5.61 9.87 -7.26
CA SER A 273 -5.01 8.64 -6.72
C SER A 273 -3.61 8.43 -7.27
N ALA A 274 -2.64 8.29 -6.38
CA ALA A 274 -1.25 7.94 -6.65
C ALA A 274 -0.90 6.60 -6.00
N GLU A 275 -1.85 5.65 -5.94
CA GLU A 275 -1.63 4.30 -5.42
C GLU A 275 -0.79 3.43 -6.38
N PHE A 276 -0.31 2.27 -5.89
CA PHE A 276 0.45 1.29 -6.69
C PHE A 276 -0.48 0.46 -7.55
#